data_AF-A0A5N5LJH3-F1
#
_entry.id   AF-A0A5N5LJH3-F1
#
_cell.length_a   1.000
_cell.length_b   1.000
_cell.length_c   1.000
_cell.angle_alpha   90.00
_cell.angle_beta   90.00
_cell.angle_gamma   90.00
#
_symmetry.space_group_name_H-M   'P 1'
#
loop_
_entity.id
_entity.type
_entity.pdbx_description
1 polymer ?
#
loop_
_entity_poly.entity_id
_entity_poly.type
_entity_poly.pdbx_seq_one_letter_code
_entity_poly.pdbx_strand_id
1 'polypeptide(L)'
;RAEGEHGRELVVAHWKSETSLYRLIPEFIPRPVAFGTYKSQLAMHFFLLEFVDMIADDIPDAESYLAPVAALHLRSMGKSPTGMFGFSVETKFGDLPQPTDWEASWEVWWTRHMRFVVDREERIRGPRAPEDAKLVHDYLVVVLPRYLRPLETNGRSIQPTLCHGDMWPGNVRYKDDNESVVIFDANACWYHNEVELAPLRNPRYPLGESYIEEYRKHIPPSEPSKDADSRIVMYMIRNQVQLASLYPNEKGLRDAFLGSMRFLVDRVLEETESLGTI
;
A
#
# COMPACT_ATOMS: atom_id res chain seq x y z
N ARG A 1 -16.03 4.08 -14.63
CA ARG A 1 -17.42 4.50 -14.35
C ARG A 1 -17.98 3.54 -13.33
N ALA A 2 -18.70 4.01 -12.30
CA ALA A 2 -19.29 3.15 -11.29
C ALA A 2 -20.59 2.52 -11.82
N GLU A 3 -20.44 1.58 -12.75
CA GLU A 3 -21.55 0.90 -13.42
C GLU A 3 -21.60 -0.60 -13.04
N GLY A 4 -22.81 -1.14 -12.90
CA GLY A 4 -23.06 -2.54 -12.57
C GLY A 4 -22.53 -2.97 -11.20
N GLU A 5 -22.41 -4.28 -11.01
CA GLU A 5 -21.96 -4.86 -9.74
C GLU A 5 -20.55 -4.39 -9.36
N HIS A 6 -19.62 -4.36 -10.31
CA HIS A 6 -18.26 -3.87 -10.09
C HIS A 6 -18.25 -2.39 -9.66
N GLY A 7 -19.08 -1.55 -10.28
CA GLY A 7 -19.23 -0.16 -9.88
C GLY A 7 -19.78 0.00 -8.45
N ARG A 8 -20.71 -0.87 -8.05
CA ARG A 8 -21.25 -0.90 -6.68
C ARG A 8 -20.17 -1.28 -5.68
N GLU A 9 -19.38 -2.30 -5.96
CA GLU A 9 -18.26 -2.74 -5.11
C GLU A 9 -17.23 -1.63 -4.93
N LEU A 10 -16.84 -0.96 -6.03
CA LEU A 10 -15.91 0.17 -6.02
C LEU A 10 -16.41 1.28 -5.08
N VAL A 11 -17.67 1.69 -5.23
CA VAL A 11 -18.29 2.73 -4.38
C VAL A 11 -18.34 2.31 -2.91
N VAL A 12 -18.67 1.05 -2.62
CA VAL A 12 -18.68 0.52 -1.24
C VAL A 12 -17.27 0.49 -0.65
N ALA A 13 -16.27 0.10 -1.42
CA ALA A 13 -14.87 0.09 -1.02
C ALA A 13 -14.40 1.50 -0.63
N HIS A 14 -14.58 2.49 -1.52
CA HIS A 14 -14.22 3.88 -1.22
C HIS A 14 -14.97 4.44 -0.02
N TRP A 15 -16.30 4.22 0.07
CA TRP A 15 -17.07 4.64 1.24
C TRP A 15 -16.50 4.08 2.55
N LYS A 16 -16.19 2.77 2.59
CA LYS A 16 -15.66 2.10 3.77
C LYS A 16 -14.25 2.59 4.11
N SER A 17 -13.39 2.78 3.11
CA SER A 17 -12.04 3.31 3.28
C SER A 17 -12.08 4.72 3.88
N GLU A 18 -12.70 5.66 3.16
CA GLU A 18 -12.73 7.07 3.54
C GLU A 18 -13.43 7.30 4.89
N THR A 19 -14.53 6.58 5.14
CA THR A 19 -15.21 6.67 6.45
C THR A 19 -14.35 6.14 7.59
N SER A 20 -13.53 5.11 7.35
CA SER A 20 -12.66 4.54 8.39
C SER A 20 -11.53 5.49 8.75
N LEU A 21 -10.92 6.13 7.74
CA LEU A 21 -9.88 7.14 7.94
C LEU A 21 -10.45 8.41 8.58
N TYR A 22 -11.56 8.94 8.05
CA TYR A 22 -12.21 10.16 8.56
C TYR A 22 -12.58 10.07 10.05
N ARG A 23 -12.94 8.88 10.55
CA ARG A 23 -13.23 8.68 11.98
C ARG A 23 -12.02 8.87 12.89
N LEU A 24 -10.80 8.69 12.38
CA LEU A 24 -9.56 8.78 13.14
C LEU A 24 -8.83 10.10 12.90
N ILE A 25 -8.87 10.61 11.66
CA ILE A 25 -8.14 11.80 11.22
C ILE A 25 -9.04 12.73 10.39
N PRO A 26 -10.18 13.20 10.92
CA PRO A 26 -11.13 14.02 10.18
C PRO A 26 -10.52 15.33 9.64
N GLU A 27 -9.45 15.83 10.25
CA GLU A 27 -8.75 17.04 9.82
C GLU A 27 -7.99 16.89 8.48
N PHE A 28 -7.70 15.64 8.08
CA PHE A 28 -6.90 15.31 6.89
C PHE A 28 -7.71 14.65 5.77
N ILE A 29 -9.01 14.34 5.99
CA ILE A 29 -9.83 13.57 5.06
C ILE A 29 -11.08 14.39 4.69
N PRO A 30 -11.42 14.55 3.39
CA PRO A 30 -12.68 15.15 2.99
C PRO A 30 -13.84 14.35 3.60
N ARG A 31 -14.79 15.03 4.24
CA ARG A 31 -15.90 14.33 4.91
C ARG A 31 -16.71 13.46 3.93
N PRO A 32 -16.81 12.14 4.14
CA PRO A 32 -17.73 11.30 3.37
C PRO A 32 -19.18 11.70 3.65
N VAL A 33 -19.94 12.02 2.61
CA VAL A 33 -21.31 12.55 2.75
C VAL A 33 -22.35 11.46 2.53
N ALA A 34 -22.27 10.75 1.41
CA ALA A 34 -23.21 9.69 1.06
C ALA A 34 -22.66 8.78 -0.05
N PHE A 35 -23.24 7.60 -0.18
CA PHE A 35 -23.06 6.74 -1.35
C PHE A 35 -24.39 6.08 -1.71
N GLY A 36 -24.56 5.63 -2.95
CA GLY A 36 -25.79 4.96 -3.34
C GLY A 36 -25.90 4.63 -4.82
N THR A 37 -27.12 4.25 -5.22
CA THR A 37 -27.49 3.92 -6.60
C THR A 37 -28.49 4.94 -7.12
N TYR A 38 -28.33 5.37 -8.37
CA TYR A 38 -29.28 6.30 -9.00
C TYR A 38 -30.66 5.66 -9.13
N LYS A 39 -31.72 6.40 -8.76
CA LYS A 39 -33.11 5.92 -8.92
C LYS A 39 -33.51 5.75 -10.39
N SER A 40 -33.03 6.63 -11.27
CA SER A 40 -33.32 6.61 -12.71
C SER A 40 -32.44 5.64 -13.51
N GLN A 41 -31.31 5.21 -12.94
CA GLN A 41 -30.33 4.33 -13.58
C GLN A 41 -29.79 3.34 -12.55
N LEU A 42 -30.48 2.20 -12.39
CA LEU A 42 -30.18 1.23 -11.31
C LEU A 42 -28.81 0.55 -11.42
N ALA A 43 -28.19 0.61 -12.59
CA ALA A 43 -26.82 0.15 -12.80
C ALA A 43 -25.77 1.21 -12.47
N MET A 44 -26.15 2.46 -12.16
CA MET A 44 -25.20 3.53 -11.88
C MET A 44 -25.13 3.81 -10.38
N HIS A 45 -23.91 3.94 -9.87
CA HIS A 45 -23.63 4.19 -8.46
C HIS A 45 -22.87 5.51 -8.28
N PHE A 46 -22.95 6.09 -7.09
CA PHE A 46 -22.27 7.32 -6.73
C PHE A 46 -21.67 7.25 -5.34
N PHE A 47 -20.61 8.03 -5.14
CA PHE A 47 -20.02 8.36 -3.85
C PHE A 47 -19.85 9.88 -3.79
N LEU A 48 -20.25 10.49 -2.68
CA LEU A 48 -20.18 11.92 -2.43
C LEU A 48 -19.23 12.17 -1.25
N LEU A 49 -18.26 13.04 -1.47
CA LEU A 49 -17.36 13.59 -0.47
C LEU A 49 -17.56 15.11 -0.39
N GLU A 50 -17.10 15.69 0.72
CA GLU A 50 -16.85 17.11 0.82
C GLU A 50 -15.95 17.59 -0.32
N PHE A 51 -16.29 18.76 -0.86
CA PHE A 51 -15.42 19.45 -1.80
C PHE A 51 -14.37 20.24 -1.01
N VAL A 52 -13.10 20.05 -1.35
CA VAL A 52 -11.97 20.73 -0.71
C VAL A 52 -11.21 21.48 -1.80
N ASP A 53 -11.04 22.79 -1.63
CA ASP A 53 -10.18 23.60 -2.49
C ASP A 53 -8.72 23.23 -2.23
N MET A 54 -8.00 22.90 -3.29
CA MET A 54 -6.62 22.39 -3.24
C MET A 54 -5.72 23.23 -4.13
N ILE A 55 -4.47 23.42 -3.69
CA ILE A 55 -3.43 23.99 -4.53
C ILE A 55 -3.01 22.95 -5.58
N ALA A 56 -2.98 23.34 -6.85
CA ALA A 56 -2.52 22.47 -7.92
C ALA A 56 -0.99 22.30 -7.91
N ASP A 57 -0.55 21.12 -8.30
CA ASP A 57 0.82 20.82 -8.77
C ASP A 57 1.98 21.00 -7.79
N ASP A 58 1.73 21.13 -6.49
CA ASP A 58 2.79 21.06 -5.47
C ASP A 58 2.72 19.76 -4.66
N ILE A 59 3.86 19.10 -4.52
CA ILE A 59 4.00 17.93 -3.64
C ILE A 59 4.36 18.47 -2.27
N PRO A 60 3.54 18.23 -1.23
CA PRO A 60 3.84 18.74 0.10
C PRO A 60 5.22 18.30 0.59
N ASP A 61 5.87 19.17 1.36
CA ASP A 61 7.14 18.85 2.00
C ASP A 61 7.02 17.62 2.92
N ALA A 62 8.16 17.08 3.37
CA ALA A 62 8.19 15.85 4.16
C ALA A 62 7.28 15.91 5.40
N GLU A 63 7.33 17.02 6.15
CA GLU A 63 6.53 17.21 7.36
C GLU A 63 5.04 17.18 7.03
N SER A 64 4.62 17.97 6.04
CA SER A 64 3.24 18.08 5.60
C SER A 64 2.72 16.76 5.01
N TYR A 65 3.53 16.08 4.20
CA TYR A 65 3.18 14.80 3.57
C TYR A 65 3.00 13.67 4.59
N LEU A 66 3.87 13.62 5.60
CA LEU A 66 3.87 12.54 6.59
C LEU A 66 2.97 12.82 7.79
N ALA A 67 2.60 14.06 8.07
CA ALA A 67 1.66 14.42 9.13
C ALA A 67 0.38 13.56 9.15
N PRO A 68 -0.37 13.42 8.04
CA PRO A 68 -1.58 12.59 8.04
C PRO A 68 -1.28 11.10 8.20
N VAL A 69 -0.18 10.60 7.64
CA VAL A 69 0.24 9.19 7.75
C VAL A 69 0.60 8.84 9.19
N ALA A 70 1.44 9.66 9.83
CA ALA A 70 1.83 9.49 11.22
C ALA A 70 0.62 9.59 12.16
N ALA A 71 -0.26 10.58 11.94
CA ALA A 71 -1.47 10.73 12.73
C ALA A 71 -2.40 9.51 12.61
N LEU A 72 -2.64 9.01 11.40
CA LEU A 72 -3.47 7.83 11.16
C LEU A 72 -2.87 6.59 11.84
N HIS A 73 -1.58 6.35 11.67
CA HIS A 73 -0.91 5.19 12.23
C HIS A 73 -0.90 5.22 13.76
N LEU A 74 -0.53 6.35 14.38
CA LEU A 74 -0.55 6.52 15.85
C LEU A 74 -1.95 6.34 16.44
N ARG A 75 -3.00 6.81 15.74
CA ARG A 75 -4.39 6.72 16.23
C ARG A 75 -5.01 5.34 15.99
N SER A 76 -4.51 4.56 15.05
CA SER A 76 -5.10 3.27 14.64
C SER A 76 -4.34 2.04 15.12
N MET A 77 -3.02 2.09 15.30
CA MET A 77 -2.17 0.92 15.56
C MET A 77 -2.72 0.05 16.70
N GLY A 78 -2.89 -1.25 16.43
CA GLY A 78 -3.42 -2.23 17.38
C GLY A 78 -4.94 -2.15 17.61
N LYS A 79 -5.66 -1.30 16.86
CA LYS A 79 -7.12 -1.12 16.96
C LYS A 79 -7.89 -1.74 15.79
N SER A 80 -7.29 -2.70 15.08
CA SER A 80 -8.03 -3.49 14.10
C SER A 80 -9.27 -4.12 14.75
N PRO A 81 -10.46 -4.04 14.13
CA PRO A 81 -11.71 -4.52 14.73
C PRO A 81 -11.71 -6.03 15.01
N THR A 82 -10.81 -6.77 14.36
CA THR A 82 -10.61 -8.22 14.55
C THR A 82 -9.31 -8.56 15.28
N GLY A 83 -8.45 -7.57 15.53
CA GLY A 83 -7.06 -7.78 15.96
C GLY A 83 -6.16 -8.39 14.87
N MET A 84 -6.65 -8.54 13.63
CA MET A 84 -5.97 -9.18 12.50
C MET A 84 -5.67 -8.18 11.38
N PHE A 85 -4.81 -8.57 10.43
CA PHE A 85 -4.57 -7.84 9.18
C PHE A 85 -5.68 -8.11 8.18
N GLY A 86 -6.07 -7.13 7.38
CA GLY A 86 -7.18 -7.24 6.42
C GLY A 86 -8.14 -6.06 6.47
N PHE A 87 -9.29 -6.18 5.80
CA PHE A 87 -10.31 -5.13 5.76
C PHE A 87 -11.71 -5.69 5.59
N SER A 88 -12.71 -4.88 5.96
CA SER A 88 -14.12 -5.30 5.99
C SER A 88 -14.75 -5.57 4.62
N VAL A 89 -14.14 -5.05 3.56
CA VAL A 89 -14.57 -5.21 2.17
C VAL A 89 -13.33 -5.28 1.29
N GLU A 90 -13.45 -5.95 0.15
CA GLU A 90 -12.41 -5.94 -0.87
C GLU A 90 -12.18 -4.51 -1.36
N THR A 91 -10.94 -4.04 -1.28
CA THR A 91 -10.54 -2.73 -1.83
C THR A 91 -10.10 -2.86 -3.28
N LYS A 92 -9.80 -1.74 -3.94
CA LYS A 92 -9.31 -1.74 -5.32
C LYS A 92 -7.92 -1.08 -5.40
N PHE A 93 -7.21 -1.27 -6.50
CA PHE A 93 -6.02 -0.49 -6.88
C PHE A 93 -6.26 -0.04 -8.33
N GLY A 94 -6.62 1.22 -8.53
CA GLY A 94 -7.37 1.59 -9.75
C GLY A 94 -8.68 0.79 -9.80
N ASP A 95 -8.90 0.04 -10.88
CA ASP A 95 -10.04 -0.87 -11.03
C ASP A 95 -9.75 -2.31 -10.60
N LEU A 96 -8.52 -2.62 -10.17
CA LEU A 96 -8.09 -3.98 -9.86
C LEU A 96 -8.53 -4.42 -8.46
N PRO A 97 -9.34 -5.50 -8.32
CA PRO A 97 -9.66 -6.14 -7.04
C PRO A 97 -8.46 -6.41 -6.14
N GLN A 98 -8.55 -6.11 -4.85
CA GLN A 98 -7.51 -6.41 -3.86
C GLN A 98 -8.10 -7.23 -2.72
N PRO A 99 -7.82 -8.55 -2.64
CA PRO A 99 -8.36 -9.38 -1.58
C PRO A 99 -7.82 -8.90 -0.22
N THR A 100 -8.75 -8.72 0.72
CA THR A 100 -8.49 -8.18 2.07
C THR A 100 -8.91 -9.14 3.19
N ASP A 101 -9.01 -10.43 2.89
CA ASP A 101 -9.40 -11.45 3.87
C ASP A 101 -8.53 -11.37 5.12
N TRP A 102 -9.18 -11.50 6.28
CA TRP A 102 -8.53 -11.39 7.58
C TRP A 102 -7.49 -12.49 7.78
N GLU A 103 -6.33 -12.12 8.33
CA GLU A 103 -5.25 -13.03 8.68
C GLU A 103 -4.50 -12.54 9.91
N ALA A 104 -4.14 -13.46 10.81
CA ALA A 104 -3.46 -13.10 12.04
C ALA A 104 -1.96 -12.86 11.83
N SER A 105 -1.33 -13.63 10.93
CA SER A 105 0.11 -13.48 10.62
C SER A 105 0.33 -12.56 9.43
N TRP A 106 1.18 -11.55 9.61
CA TRP A 106 1.57 -10.66 8.54
C TRP A 106 2.33 -11.38 7.41
N GLU A 107 3.22 -12.33 7.73
CA GLU A 107 3.94 -13.13 6.73
C GLU A 107 2.95 -13.88 5.83
N VAL A 108 1.93 -14.51 6.42
CA VAL A 108 0.90 -15.27 5.68
C VAL A 108 0.06 -14.32 4.82
N TRP A 109 -0.42 -13.22 5.39
CA TRP A 109 -1.27 -12.25 4.70
C TRP A 109 -0.54 -11.69 3.47
N TRP A 110 0.66 -11.16 3.68
CA TRP A 110 1.43 -10.51 2.64
C TRP A 110 1.89 -11.49 1.57
N THR A 111 2.32 -12.69 1.94
CA THR A 111 2.72 -13.72 0.97
C THR A 111 1.54 -14.15 0.09
N ARG A 112 0.36 -14.37 0.69
CA ARG A 112 -0.87 -14.67 -0.06
C ARG A 112 -1.23 -13.55 -1.03
N HIS A 113 -1.18 -12.31 -0.57
CA HIS A 113 -1.47 -11.13 -1.38
C HIS A 113 -0.45 -10.95 -2.51
N MET A 114 0.84 -11.12 -2.24
CA MET A 114 1.90 -11.02 -3.24
C MET A 114 1.77 -12.06 -4.35
N ARG A 115 1.43 -13.32 -3.99
CA ARG A 115 1.13 -14.37 -4.98
C ARG A 115 -0.04 -13.96 -5.88
N PHE A 116 -1.13 -13.49 -5.26
CA PHE A 116 -2.29 -13.03 -6.01
C PHE A 116 -1.95 -11.92 -7.03
N VAL A 117 -1.17 -10.91 -6.64
CA VAL A 117 -0.85 -9.81 -7.55
C VAL A 117 0.09 -10.22 -8.68
N VAL A 118 1.09 -11.09 -8.45
CA VAL A 118 1.97 -11.57 -9.52
C VAL A 118 1.25 -12.55 -10.46
N ASP A 119 0.40 -13.43 -9.94
CA ASP A 119 -0.38 -14.35 -10.77
C ASP A 119 -1.38 -13.59 -11.66
N ARG A 120 -1.99 -12.53 -11.11
CA ARG A 120 -2.85 -11.62 -11.90
C ARG A 120 -2.05 -10.92 -12.99
N GLU A 121 -0.89 -10.37 -12.66
CA GLU A 121 -0.03 -9.68 -13.62
C GLU A 121 0.34 -10.59 -14.80
N GLU A 122 0.67 -11.85 -14.53
CA GLU A 122 0.98 -12.84 -15.57
C GLU A 122 -0.23 -13.19 -16.43
N ARG A 123 -1.39 -13.38 -15.80
CA ARG A 123 -2.64 -13.65 -16.53
C ARG A 123 -2.99 -12.54 -17.50
N ILE A 124 -2.78 -11.28 -17.10
CA ILE A 124 -3.13 -10.11 -17.91
C ILE A 124 -2.11 -9.89 -19.04
N ARG A 125 -0.80 -9.96 -18.75
CA ARG A 125 0.26 -9.59 -19.69
C ARG A 125 0.86 -10.77 -20.45
N GLY A 126 0.48 -11.99 -20.10
CA GLY A 126 1.04 -13.21 -20.63
C GLY A 126 2.26 -13.73 -19.85
N PRO A 127 2.70 -14.95 -20.19
CA PRO A 127 3.71 -15.70 -19.45
C PRO A 127 5.04 -14.96 -19.38
N ARG A 128 5.79 -15.18 -18.29
CA ARG A 128 7.16 -14.70 -18.13
C ARG A 128 8.16 -15.63 -18.82
N ALA A 129 9.36 -15.11 -19.10
CA ALA A 129 10.49 -15.97 -19.45
C ALA A 129 10.82 -16.90 -18.27
N PRO A 130 11.39 -18.11 -18.51
CA PRO A 130 11.72 -19.05 -17.44
C PRO A 130 12.57 -18.45 -16.31
N GLU A 131 13.52 -17.58 -16.65
CA GLU A 131 14.42 -16.92 -15.70
C GLU A 131 13.66 -15.93 -14.80
N ASP A 132 12.71 -15.20 -15.36
CA ASP A 132 11.86 -14.26 -14.62
C ASP A 132 10.82 -14.99 -13.76
N ALA A 133 10.28 -16.12 -14.25
CA ALA A 133 9.42 -16.98 -13.45
C ALA A 133 10.17 -17.55 -12.24
N LYS A 134 11.43 -17.98 -12.44
CA LYS A 134 12.31 -18.40 -11.34
C LYS A 134 12.57 -17.25 -10.36
N LEU A 135 12.84 -16.05 -10.87
CA LEU A 135 13.07 -14.88 -10.01
C LEU A 135 11.86 -14.55 -9.13
N VAL A 136 10.65 -14.53 -9.71
CA VAL A 136 9.41 -14.30 -8.95
C VAL A 136 9.22 -15.40 -7.90
N HIS A 137 9.50 -16.66 -8.24
CA HIS A 137 9.47 -17.76 -7.30
C HIS A 137 10.45 -17.53 -6.13
N ASP A 138 11.72 -17.25 -6.42
CA ASP A 138 12.77 -17.01 -5.41
C ASP A 138 12.40 -15.82 -4.51
N TYR A 139 11.88 -14.73 -5.09
CA TYR A 139 11.37 -13.60 -4.32
C TYR A 139 10.28 -14.03 -3.32
N LEU A 140 9.30 -14.82 -3.76
CA LEU A 140 8.20 -15.26 -2.90
C LEU A 140 8.62 -16.21 -1.78
N VAL A 141 9.62 -17.07 -2.02
CA VAL A 141 9.99 -18.15 -1.06
C VAL A 141 11.26 -17.85 -0.26
N VAL A 142 12.10 -16.94 -0.72
CA VAL A 142 13.36 -16.56 -0.06
C VAL A 142 13.26 -15.16 0.54
N VAL A 143 12.86 -14.16 -0.26
CA VAL A 143 12.87 -12.75 0.15
C VAL A 143 11.76 -12.45 1.15
N LEU A 144 10.51 -12.82 0.85
CA LEU A 144 9.39 -12.50 1.74
C LEU A 144 9.60 -13.10 3.14
N PRO A 145 9.94 -14.40 3.31
CA PRO A 145 10.17 -14.95 4.64
C PRO A 145 11.35 -14.31 5.38
N ARG A 146 12.45 -14.00 4.68
CA ARG A 146 13.65 -13.39 5.28
C ARG A 146 13.35 -12.04 5.94
N TYR A 147 12.48 -11.24 5.35
CA TYR A 147 12.16 -9.90 5.84
C TYR A 147 10.87 -9.83 6.67
N LEU A 148 9.93 -10.75 6.50
CA LEU A 148 8.65 -10.74 7.22
C LEU A 148 8.67 -11.58 8.50
N ARG A 149 9.19 -12.80 8.44
CA ARG A 149 9.20 -13.71 9.59
C ARG A 149 9.84 -13.11 10.84
N PRO A 150 10.95 -12.35 10.74
CA PRO A 150 11.52 -11.70 11.91
C PRO A 150 10.54 -10.76 12.63
N LEU A 151 9.59 -10.11 11.94
CA LEU A 151 8.65 -9.18 12.58
C LEU A 151 7.79 -9.84 13.67
N GLU A 152 7.54 -11.13 13.56
CA GLU A 152 6.61 -11.89 14.42
C GLU A 152 7.30 -13.06 15.17
N THR A 153 8.64 -13.11 15.18
CA THR A 153 9.42 -14.18 15.82
C THR A 153 10.47 -13.65 16.80
N ASN A 154 11.02 -14.53 17.64
CA ASN A 154 11.96 -14.18 18.72
C ASN A 154 11.34 -13.18 19.71
N GLY A 155 10.07 -13.40 20.07
CA GLY A 155 9.33 -12.55 21.02
C GLY A 155 8.85 -11.21 20.45
N ARG A 156 9.06 -10.96 19.15
CA ARG A 156 8.56 -9.76 18.47
C ARG A 156 7.13 -9.99 17.97
N SER A 157 6.42 -8.88 17.85
CA SER A 157 5.12 -8.81 17.21
C SER A 157 4.94 -7.43 16.59
N ILE A 158 4.16 -7.37 15.53
CA ILE A 158 3.71 -6.12 14.93
C ILE A 158 2.20 -6.01 15.10
N GLN A 159 1.70 -4.78 15.10
CA GLN A 159 0.29 -4.49 15.31
C GLN A 159 -0.37 -4.10 13.98
N PRO A 160 -1.53 -4.68 13.62
CA PRO A 160 -2.30 -4.19 12.49
C PRO A 160 -2.60 -2.71 12.66
N THR A 161 -2.25 -1.94 11.64
CA THR A 161 -2.34 -0.48 11.59
C THR A 161 -3.18 -0.09 10.39
N LEU A 162 -4.11 0.85 10.55
CA LEU A 162 -4.94 1.28 9.44
C LEU A 162 -4.06 2.13 8.51
N CYS A 163 -3.89 1.64 7.29
CA CYS A 163 -3.17 2.30 6.22
C CYS A 163 -4.18 2.94 5.26
N HIS A 164 -3.83 4.07 4.66
CA HIS A 164 -4.54 4.66 3.52
C HIS A 164 -4.47 3.75 2.30
N GLY A 165 -3.33 3.08 2.09
CA GLY A 165 -3.15 2.04 1.08
C GLY A 165 -2.89 2.53 -0.34
N ASP A 166 -2.82 3.85 -0.53
CA ASP A 166 -2.53 4.52 -1.82
C ASP A 166 -1.89 5.91 -1.64
N MET A 167 -0.90 6.03 -0.74
CA MET A 167 -0.20 7.29 -0.47
C MET A 167 0.87 7.65 -1.52
N TRP A 168 0.50 7.68 -2.80
CA TRP A 168 1.36 8.25 -3.85
C TRP A 168 1.19 9.77 -3.92
N PRO A 169 2.14 10.53 -4.52
CA PRO A 169 2.09 11.99 -4.51
C PRO A 169 0.82 12.60 -5.08
N GLY A 170 0.04 11.89 -5.90
CA GLY A 170 -1.23 12.39 -6.44
C GLY A 170 -2.35 12.52 -5.43
N ASN A 171 -2.27 11.80 -4.31
CA ASN A 171 -3.33 11.67 -3.30
C ASN A 171 -3.07 12.51 -2.04
N VAL A 172 -2.12 13.44 -2.09
CA VAL A 172 -1.80 14.36 -1.00
C VAL A 172 -1.67 15.76 -1.57
N ARG A 173 -2.46 16.71 -1.08
CA ARG A 173 -2.45 18.10 -1.56
C ARG A 173 -2.48 19.06 -0.40
N TYR A 174 -1.84 20.22 -0.54
CA TYR A 174 -2.17 21.37 0.28
C TYR A 174 -3.60 21.81 -0.02
N LYS A 175 -4.33 22.17 1.03
CA LYS A 175 -5.56 22.93 0.89
C LYS A 175 -5.21 24.36 0.49
N ASP A 176 -6.16 25.08 -0.11
CA ASP A 176 -5.99 26.50 -0.50
C ASP A 176 -5.84 27.46 0.70
N ASP A 177 -5.76 26.93 1.93
CA ASP A 177 -5.31 27.66 3.12
C ASP A 177 -3.78 27.72 3.25
N ASN A 178 -3.03 27.02 2.38
CA ASN A 178 -1.56 26.90 2.37
C ASN A 178 -0.93 26.44 3.70
N GLU A 179 -1.72 26.01 4.68
CA GLU A 179 -1.26 25.66 6.02
C GLU A 179 -1.53 24.19 6.36
N SER A 180 -2.52 23.58 5.70
CA SER A 180 -2.91 22.20 5.96
C SER A 180 -2.95 21.34 4.70
N VAL A 181 -2.73 20.03 4.88
CA VAL A 181 -2.87 19.05 3.79
C VAL A 181 -4.17 18.28 3.89
N VAL A 182 -4.55 17.68 2.77
CA VAL A 182 -5.65 16.73 2.64
C VAL A 182 -5.16 15.49 1.90
N ILE A 183 -5.60 14.31 2.33
CA ILE A 183 -5.40 13.05 1.63
C ILE A 183 -6.75 12.46 1.21
N PHE A 184 -6.78 11.74 0.08
CA PHE A 184 -8.00 11.24 -0.55
C PHE A 184 -7.70 10.05 -1.46
N ASP A 185 -8.76 9.40 -1.96
CA ASP A 185 -8.69 8.18 -2.78
C ASP A 185 -8.12 6.98 -2.01
N ALA A 186 -8.60 6.80 -0.77
CA ALA A 186 -8.14 5.75 0.12
C ALA A 186 -8.55 4.34 -0.35
N ASN A 187 -7.58 3.42 -0.30
CA ASN A 187 -7.74 1.98 -0.49
C ASN A 187 -7.37 1.25 0.81
N ALA A 188 -8.13 1.58 1.86
CA ALA A 188 -7.74 1.34 3.23
C ALA A 188 -7.65 -0.14 3.59
N CYS A 189 -6.69 -0.49 4.43
CA CYS A 189 -6.56 -1.83 4.97
C CYS A 189 -5.78 -1.81 6.28
N TRP A 190 -5.99 -2.83 7.13
CA TRP A 190 -5.16 -3.04 8.30
C TRP A 190 -3.91 -3.82 7.89
N TYR A 191 -2.78 -3.11 7.77
CA TYR A 191 -1.49 -3.64 7.35
C TYR A 191 -0.44 -3.52 8.44
N HIS A 192 0.77 -4.01 8.17
CA HIS A 192 1.97 -3.47 8.80
C HIS A 192 2.17 -2.01 8.33
N ASN A 193 2.40 -1.09 9.27
CA ASN A 193 2.48 0.35 9.00
C ASN A 193 3.54 0.74 7.95
N GLU A 194 4.64 -0.01 7.85
CA GLU A 194 5.70 0.28 6.86
C GLU A 194 5.26 0.11 5.40
N VAL A 195 4.12 -0.56 5.15
CA VAL A 195 3.54 -0.66 3.80
C VAL A 195 3.25 0.72 3.19
N GLU A 196 2.80 1.68 4.00
CA GLU A 196 2.46 3.03 3.53
C GLU A 196 3.69 3.83 3.07
N LEU A 197 4.89 3.40 3.46
CA LEU A 197 6.15 4.04 3.07
C LEU A 197 6.64 3.59 1.68
N ALA A 198 6.01 2.58 1.08
CA ALA A 198 6.37 2.03 -0.22
C ALA A 198 6.57 3.09 -1.33
N PRO A 199 5.71 4.12 -1.48
CA PRO A 199 5.89 5.16 -2.48
C PRO A 199 7.18 5.97 -2.29
N LEU A 200 7.70 6.09 -1.07
CA LEU A 200 8.91 6.86 -0.76
C LEU A 200 10.19 6.23 -1.34
N ARG A 201 10.15 4.95 -1.71
CA ARG A 201 11.25 4.26 -2.42
C ARG A 201 10.99 4.07 -3.91
N ASN A 202 9.83 4.50 -4.42
CA ASN A 202 9.50 4.34 -5.82
C ASN A 202 10.23 5.41 -6.66
N PRO A 203 11.13 5.02 -7.59
CA PRO A 203 11.92 5.98 -8.37
C PRO A 203 11.09 6.88 -9.31
N ARG A 204 9.79 6.59 -9.47
CA ARG A 204 8.86 7.44 -10.23
C ARG A 204 8.50 8.74 -9.52
N TYR A 205 8.69 8.82 -8.22
CA TYR A 205 8.24 9.95 -7.41
C TYR A 205 9.45 10.73 -6.87
N PRO A 206 9.37 12.07 -6.80
CA PRO A 206 10.42 12.91 -6.21
C PRO A 206 10.36 12.88 -4.68
N LEU A 207 10.28 11.67 -4.12
CA LEU A 207 10.27 11.37 -2.69
C LEU A 207 11.61 10.70 -2.33
N GLY A 208 11.85 10.44 -1.04
CA GLY A 208 13.10 9.77 -0.66
C GLY A 208 13.37 9.72 0.84
N GLU A 209 14.66 9.70 1.19
CA GLU A 209 15.10 9.50 2.57
C GLU A 209 14.54 10.54 3.54
N SER A 210 14.49 11.81 3.15
CA SER A 210 13.96 12.88 4.01
C SER A 210 12.52 12.60 4.47
N TYR A 211 11.68 12.05 3.60
CA TYR A 211 10.30 11.66 3.92
C TYR A 211 10.24 10.47 4.88
N ILE A 212 11.16 9.50 4.71
CA ILE A 212 11.24 8.34 5.59
C ILE A 212 11.76 8.73 6.97
N GLU A 213 12.79 9.58 7.03
CA GLU A 213 13.32 10.15 8.26
C GLU A 213 12.25 10.95 9.00
N GLU A 214 11.45 11.72 8.29
CA GLU A 214 10.32 12.45 8.88
C GLU A 214 9.33 11.51 9.55
N TYR A 215 8.85 10.48 8.84
CA TYR A 215 7.95 9.49 9.43
C TYR A 215 8.56 8.81 10.67
N ARG A 216 9.86 8.49 10.62
CA ARG A 216 10.59 7.84 11.71
C ARG A 216 10.72 8.68 12.98
N LYS A 217 10.55 10.01 12.90
CA LYS A 217 10.47 10.88 14.10
C LYS A 217 9.24 10.54 14.95
N HIS A 218 8.18 10.01 14.33
CA HIS A 218 6.92 9.67 15.00
C HIS A 218 6.82 8.19 15.36
N ILE A 219 7.18 7.31 14.41
CA ILE A 219 7.08 5.85 14.56
C ILE A 219 8.41 5.21 14.16
N PRO A 220 9.16 4.61 15.10
CA PRO A 220 10.43 3.97 14.79
C PRO A 220 10.22 2.76 13.86
N PRO A 221 11.27 2.36 13.09
CA PRO A 221 11.19 1.17 12.26
C PRO A 221 10.94 -0.09 13.09
N SER A 222 10.19 -1.04 12.54
CA SER A 222 9.96 -2.33 13.19
C SER A 222 11.25 -3.14 13.29
N GLU A 223 11.42 -3.92 14.35
CA GLU A 223 12.64 -4.73 14.53
C GLU A 223 12.60 -6.01 13.67
N PRO A 224 13.68 -6.36 12.93
CA PRO A 224 15.00 -5.77 12.96
C PRO A 224 15.05 -4.47 12.17
N SER A 225 15.47 -3.38 12.81
CA SER A 225 15.53 -2.06 12.16
C SER A 225 16.51 -2.01 10.99
N LYS A 226 17.58 -2.84 11.01
CA LYS A 226 18.53 -3.00 9.90
C LYS A 226 17.88 -3.47 8.59
N ASP A 227 16.75 -4.15 8.67
CA ASP A 227 16.02 -4.69 7.51
C ASP A 227 14.90 -3.72 7.05
N ALA A 228 14.68 -2.60 7.73
CA ALA A 228 13.55 -1.71 7.48
C ALA A 228 13.53 -1.14 6.07
N ASP A 229 14.70 -0.75 5.54
CA ASP A 229 14.79 -0.24 4.18
C ASP A 229 14.40 -1.30 3.14
N SER A 230 14.93 -2.51 3.28
CA SER A 230 14.60 -3.64 2.42
C SER A 230 13.12 -4.00 2.47
N ARG A 231 12.47 -3.86 3.65
CA ARG A 231 11.02 -4.02 3.78
C ARG A 231 10.24 -2.96 3.00
N ILE A 232 10.66 -1.69 3.04
CA ILE A 232 10.00 -0.63 2.26
C ILE A 232 10.11 -0.91 0.75
N VAL A 233 11.29 -1.34 0.27
CA VAL A 233 11.47 -1.76 -1.14
C VAL A 233 10.59 -2.97 -1.47
N MET A 234 10.50 -3.96 -0.58
CA MET A 234 9.63 -5.13 -0.73
C MET A 234 8.15 -4.73 -0.82
N TYR A 235 7.70 -3.77 -0.01
CA TYR A 235 6.34 -3.21 -0.08
C TYR A 235 6.12 -2.39 -1.36
N MET A 236 7.13 -1.66 -1.84
CA MET A 236 7.09 -0.93 -3.11
C MET A 236 6.91 -1.85 -4.33
N ILE A 237 7.54 -3.03 -4.34
CA ILE A 237 7.40 -4.01 -5.43
C ILE A 237 5.94 -4.38 -5.67
N ARG A 238 5.13 -4.51 -4.61
CA ARG A 238 3.67 -4.75 -4.71
C ARG A 238 2.98 -3.69 -5.57
N ASN A 239 3.30 -2.42 -5.36
CA ASN A 239 2.73 -1.31 -6.15
C ASN A 239 3.21 -1.35 -7.61
N GLN A 240 4.47 -1.71 -7.86
CA GLN A 240 4.98 -1.84 -9.23
C GLN A 240 4.30 -2.99 -10.00
N VAL A 241 4.10 -4.15 -9.36
CA VAL A 241 3.36 -5.29 -9.96
C VAL A 241 1.91 -4.92 -10.25
N GLN A 242 1.26 -4.20 -9.33
CA GLN A 242 -0.10 -3.71 -9.53
C GLN A 242 -0.19 -2.70 -10.68
N LEU A 243 0.75 -1.74 -10.78
CA LEU A 243 0.84 -0.82 -11.92
C LEU A 243 1.05 -1.57 -13.24
N ALA A 244 1.91 -2.58 -13.27
CA ALA A 244 2.10 -3.42 -14.46
C ALA A 244 0.81 -4.12 -14.88
N SER A 245 -0.02 -4.56 -13.92
CA SER A 245 -1.34 -5.14 -14.18
C SER A 245 -2.33 -4.10 -14.72
N LEU A 246 -2.32 -2.89 -14.16
CA LEU A 246 -3.24 -1.81 -14.49
C LEU A 246 -2.97 -1.21 -15.88
N TYR A 247 -1.68 -1.15 -16.25
CA TYR A 247 -1.22 -0.65 -17.55
C TYR A 247 -0.48 -1.74 -18.32
N PRO A 248 -1.18 -2.76 -18.85
CA PRO A 248 -0.57 -3.94 -19.45
C PRO A 248 0.25 -3.65 -20.70
N ASN A 249 -0.05 -2.54 -21.39
CA ASN A 249 0.64 -2.14 -22.61
C ASN A 249 1.95 -1.37 -22.35
N GLU A 250 2.19 -0.92 -21.12
CA GLU A 250 3.40 -0.19 -20.75
C GLU A 250 4.55 -1.17 -20.51
N LYS A 251 5.41 -1.35 -21.51
CA LYS A 251 6.42 -2.41 -21.56
C LYS A 251 7.38 -2.40 -20.36
N GLY A 252 7.88 -1.23 -19.98
CA GLY A 252 8.88 -1.10 -18.91
C GLY A 252 8.39 -1.38 -17.48
N LEU A 253 7.08 -1.55 -17.26
CA LEU A 253 6.55 -1.80 -15.91
C LEU A 253 6.90 -3.19 -15.38
N ARG A 254 6.92 -4.20 -16.25
CA ARG A 254 7.31 -5.56 -15.87
C ARG A 254 8.80 -5.60 -15.52
N ASP A 255 9.63 -5.00 -16.37
CA ASP A 255 11.07 -4.92 -16.17
C ASP A 255 11.43 -4.19 -14.86
N ALA A 256 10.67 -3.14 -14.52
CA ALA A 256 10.89 -2.36 -13.29
C ALA A 256 10.70 -3.20 -12.01
N PHE A 257 9.60 -3.97 -11.91
CA PHE A 257 9.39 -4.80 -10.71
C PHE A 257 10.32 -6.02 -10.69
N LEU A 258 10.64 -6.60 -11.86
CA LEU A 258 11.61 -7.70 -11.94
C LEU A 258 13.00 -7.23 -11.52
N GLY A 259 13.43 -6.04 -11.95
CA GLY A 259 14.69 -5.44 -11.49
C GLY A 259 14.72 -5.24 -9.97
N SER A 260 13.62 -4.76 -9.40
CA SER A 260 13.50 -4.55 -7.95
C SER A 260 13.46 -5.88 -7.16
N MET A 261 12.80 -6.92 -7.69
CA MET A 261 12.83 -8.27 -7.11
C MET A 261 14.25 -8.85 -7.15
N ARG A 262 14.96 -8.70 -8.28
CA ARG A 262 16.35 -9.17 -8.44
C ARG A 262 17.28 -8.54 -7.41
N PHE A 263 17.19 -7.22 -7.25
CA PHE A 263 17.94 -6.50 -6.22
C PHE A 263 17.76 -7.10 -4.81
N LEU A 264 16.52 -7.41 -4.41
CA LEU A 264 16.28 -8.01 -3.09
C LEU A 264 16.70 -9.47 -3.00
N VAL A 265 16.55 -10.25 -4.07
CA VAL A 265 17.00 -11.65 -4.11
C VAL A 265 18.53 -11.70 -3.96
N ASP A 266 19.26 -10.93 -4.77
CA ASP A 266 20.73 -10.87 -4.73
C ASP A 266 21.22 -10.47 -3.34
N ARG A 267 20.59 -9.44 -2.74
CA ARG A 267 20.90 -9.01 -1.37
C ARG A 267 20.73 -10.12 -0.34
N VAL A 268 19.64 -10.87 -0.39
CA VAL A 268 19.40 -11.96 0.57
C VAL A 268 20.41 -13.11 0.40
N LEU A 269 20.83 -13.38 -0.85
CA LEU A 269 21.87 -14.37 -1.13
C LEU A 269 23.22 -13.93 -0.55
N GLU A 270 23.63 -12.68 -0.77
CA GLU A 270 24.86 -12.11 -0.18
C GLU A 270 24.85 -12.15 1.35
N GLU A 271 23.72 -11.78 1.98
CA GLU A 271 23.56 -11.86 3.43
C GLU A 271 23.69 -13.31 3.94
N THR A 272 23.17 -14.29 3.20
CA THR A 272 23.23 -15.71 3.57
C THR A 272 24.64 -16.27 3.43
N GLU A 273 25.36 -15.92 2.37
CA GLU A 273 26.76 -16.31 2.17
C GLU A 273 27.67 -15.73 3.26
N SER A 274 27.45 -14.46 3.65
CA SER A 274 28.21 -13.81 4.71
C SER A 274 28.06 -14.49 6.08
N LEU A 275 26.90 -15.09 6.36
CA LEU A 275 26.61 -15.84 7.60
C LEU A 275 27.18 -17.26 7.58
N GLY A 276 27.41 -17.84 6.39
CA GLY A 276 28.01 -19.18 6.22
C GLY A 276 29.54 -19.19 6.24
N THR A 277 30.18 -18.02 6.32
CA THR A 277 31.65 -17.86 6.26
C THR A 277 32.27 -17.52 7.64
N ILE A 278 31.51 -17.66 8.73
CA ILE A 278 31.93 -17.48 10.14
C ILE A 278 31.85 -18.83 10.86
#